data_AF-A5N980-F1
#
_entry.id   AF-A5N980-F1
#
_cell.length_a   1.000
_cell.length_b   1.000
_cell.length_c   1.000
_cell.angle_alpha   90.00
_cell.angle_beta   90.00
_cell.angle_gamma   90.00
#
_symmetry.space_group_name_H-M   'P 1'
#
loop_
_entity.id
_entity.type
_entity.pdbx_description
1 polymer ?
#
loop_
_entity_poly.entity_id
_entity_poly.type
_entity_poly.pdbx_seq_one_letter_code
_entity_poly.pdbx_strand_id
1 'polypeptide(L)' 'MVISNRELFALMYNKVFEIANNYKSDCIYDEKVKEEVARQFGKEKADWFYHTWKKI' A
#
# COMPACT_ATOMS: atom_id res chain seq x y z
N MET A 1 16.58 -12.00 -6.54
CA MET A 1 16.89 -11.02 -5.48
C MET A 1 15.74 -11.05 -4.49
N VAL A 2 16.04 -11.27 -3.20
CA VAL A 2 15.04 -11.12 -2.13
C VAL A 2 14.96 -9.63 -1.82
N ILE A 3 13.82 -9.01 -2.10
CA ILE A 3 13.55 -7.62 -1.69
C ILE A 3 13.48 -7.59 -0.16
N SER A 4 14.16 -6.64 0.48
CA SER A 4 14.08 -6.44 1.93
C SER A 4 12.73 -5.85 2.32
N ASN A 5 12.24 -6.13 3.54
CA ASN A 5 10.98 -5.52 4.03
C ASN A 5 10.97 -3.99 3.96
N ARG A 6 12.12 -3.33 4.17
CA ARG A 6 12.24 -1.88 4.04
C ARG A 6 12.04 -1.39 2.61
N GLU A 7 12.59 -2.10 1.63
CA GLU A 7 12.44 -1.79 0.21
C GLU A 7 11.01 -2.08 -0.26
N LEU A 8 10.42 -3.20 0.20
CA LEU A 8 9.02 -3.51 -0.05
C LEU A 8 8.10 -2.42 0.50
N PHE A 9 8.35 -1.96 1.73
CA PHE A 9 7.58 -0.89 2.34
C PHE A 9 7.67 0.41 1.55
N ALA A 10 8.88 0.83 1.16
CA ALA A 10 9.07 2.05 0.36
C ALA A 10 8.39 1.96 -1.02
N LEU A 11 8.45 0.79 -1.65
CA LEU A 11 7.80 0.54 -2.94
C LEU A 11 6.26 0.60 -2.81
N MET A 12 5.70 -0.08 -1.81
CA MET A 12 4.26 -0.05 -1.54
C MET A 12 3.80 1.34 -1.13
N TYR A 13 4.58 2.06 -0.31
CA TYR A 13 4.30 3.44 0.08
C TYR A 13 4.09 4.32 -1.15
N ASN A 14 5.08 4.40 -2.04
CA ASN A 14 4.96 5.23 -3.24
C ASN A 14 3.74 4.84 -4.09
N LYS A 15 3.45 3.55 -4.18
CA LYS A 15 2.35 3.06 -5.02
C LYS A 15 0.98 3.30 -4.42
N VAL A 16 0.83 3.18 -3.10
CA VAL A 16 -0.42 3.48 -2.39
C VAL A 16 -0.78 4.96 -2.55
N PHE A 17 0.18 5.88 -2.46
CA PHE A 17 -0.05 7.31 -2.68
C PHE A 17 -0.38 7.63 -4.14
N GLU A 18 0.28 6.98 -5.09
CA GLU A 18 -0.07 7.10 -6.52
C GLU A 18 -1.51 6.64 -6.79
N ILE A 19 -1.90 5.49 -6.21
CA ILE A 19 -3.25 4.94 -6.32
C ILE A 19 -4.26 5.90 -5.68
N ALA A 20 -4.00 6.39 -4.47
CA ALA A 20 -4.87 7.36 -3.80
C ALA A 20 -5.07 8.63 -4.65
N ASN A 21 -3.99 9.16 -5.22
CA ASN A 21 -4.06 10.32 -6.12
C ASN A 21 -4.88 10.02 -7.40
N ASN A 22 -4.71 8.84 -8.00
CA ASN A 22 -5.49 8.41 -9.16
C ASN A 22 -7.00 8.31 -8.85
N TYR A 23 -7.36 7.86 -7.65
CA TYR A 23 -8.74 7.84 -7.18
C TYR A 23 -9.25 9.20 -6.67
N LYS A 24 -8.42 10.26 -6.73
CA LYS A 24 -8.69 11.57 -6.12
C LYS A 24 -9.12 11.44 -4.66
N SER A 25 -8.53 10.48 -3.95
CA SER A 25 -8.79 10.24 -2.53
C SER A 25 -7.64 10.83 -1.73
N ASP A 26 -7.97 11.70 -0.78
CA ASP A 26 -7.01 12.24 0.20
C ASP A 26 -6.60 11.20 1.26
N CYS A 27 -7.19 9.99 1.23
CA CYS A 27 -7.00 8.98 2.25
C CYS A 27 -6.56 7.64 1.64
N ILE A 28 -5.38 7.17 2.04
CA ILE A 28 -4.88 5.84 1.65
C ILE A 28 -5.72 4.69 2.23
N TYR A 29 -6.58 4.97 3.21
CA TYR A 29 -7.46 3.97 3.82
C TYR A 29 -8.81 3.82 3.12
N ASP A 30 -9.05 4.60 2.07
CA ASP A 30 -10.21 4.47 1.20
C ASP A 30 -10.35 3.03 0.69
N GLU A 31 -11.59 2.54 0.63
CA GLU A 31 -11.89 1.16 0.25
C GLU A 31 -11.35 0.86 -1.16
N LYS A 32 -11.51 1.80 -2.11
CA LYS A 32 -11.05 1.63 -3.49
C LYS A 32 -9.53 1.55 -3.58
N VAL A 33 -8.84 2.37 -2.77
CA VAL A 33 -7.38 2.38 -2.70
C VAL A 33 -6.88 1.06 -2.10
N LYS A 34 -7.51 0.57 -1.03
CA LYS A 34 -7.18 -0.72 -0.42
C LYS A 34 -7.39 -1.89 -1.37
N GLU A 35 -8.52 -1.93 -2.07
CA GLU A 35 -8.81 -2.97 -3.06
C GLU A 35 -7.78 -2.98 -4.18
N GLU A 36 -7.43 -1.82 -4.74
CA GLU A 36 -6.45 -1.73 -5.81
C GLU A 36 -5.02 -2.09 -5.34
N VAL A 37 -4.64 -1.69 -4.14
CA VAL A 37 -3.37 -2.08 -3.52
C VAL A 37 -3.33 -3.59 -3.28
N ALA A 38 -4.41 -4.19 -2.77
CA ALA A 38 -4.51 -5.63 -2.58
C ALA A 38 -4.50 -6.39 -3.91
N ARG A 39 -5.08 -5.82 -4.97
CA ARG A 39 -5.07 -6.38 -6.33
C ARG A 39 -3.65 -6.40 -6.93
N GLN A 40 -2.86 -5.35 -6.70
CA GLN A 40 -1.50 -5.24 -7.25
C GLN A 40 -0.44 -6.02 -6.45
N PHE A 41 -0.52 -5.98 -5.12
CA PHE A 41 0.52 -6.54 -4.25
C PHE A 41 0.14 -7.87 -3.61
N GLY A 42 -1.14 -8.25 -3.69
CA GLY A 42 -1.71 -9.37 -2.95
C GLY A 42 -2.18 -8.95 -1.57
N LYS A 43 -3.24 -9.61 -1.10
CA LYS A 43 -3.92 -9.28 0.17
C LYS A 43 -2.98 -9.33 1.37
N GLU A 44 -2.15 -10.37 1.49
CA GLU A 44 -1.22 -10.53 2.62
C GLU A 44 -0.22 -9.37 2.74
N LYS A 45 0.35 -8.91 1.61
CA LYS A 45 1.31 -7.80 1.61
C LYS A 45 0.62 -6.46 1.88
N ALA A 46 -0.58 -6.26 1.35
CA ALA A 46 -1.38 -5.08 1.64
C ALA A 46 -1.74 -5.01 3.13
N ASP A 47 -2.23 -6.09 3.72
CA ASP A 47 -2.51 -6.19 5.17
C ASP A 47 -1.25 -5.90 6.00
N TRP A 48 -0.11 -6.51 5.65
CA TRP A 48 1.17 -6.23 6.30
C TRP A 48 1.57 -4.75 6.20
N PHE A 49 1.42 -4.13 5.04
CA PHE A 49 1.72 -2.71 4.83
C PHE A 49 0.85 -1.82 5.71
N TYR A 50 -0.47 -1.99 5.70
CA TYR A 50 -1.38 -1.17 6.50
C TYR A 50 -1.21 -1.39 8.00
N HIS A 51 -0.91 -2.62 8.43
CA HIS A 51 -0.57 -2.91 9.82
C HIS A 51 0.73 -2.21 10.23
N THR A 52 1.76 -2.25 9.39
CA THR A 52 3.06 -1.60 9.64
C THR A 52 2.92 -0.09 9.64
N TRP A 53 2.17 0.48 8.69
CA TRP A 53 1.89 1.91 8.58
C TRP A 53 1.18 2.44 9.83
N LYS A 54 0.22 1.70 10.41
CA LYS A 54 -0.48 2.10 11.64
C LYS A 54 0.44 2.24 12.87
N LYS A 55 1.64 1.67 12.82
CA LYS A 55 2.62 1.69 13.93
C LYS A 55 3.66 2.81 13.79
N ILE A 56 3.65 3.55 12.68
CA ILE A 56 4.49 4.73 12.43
C ILE A 56 3.70 5.96 12.84
#